data_AF-A0A7S1RNM0-F1
#
_entry.id   AF-A0A7S1RNM0-F1
#
_cell.length_a   1.000
_cell.length_b   1.000
_cell.length_c   1.000
_cell.angle_alpha   90.00
_cell.angle_beta   90.00
_cell.angle_gamma   90.00
#
_symmetry.space_group_name_H-M   'P 1'
#
loop_
_entity.id
_entity.type
_entity.pdbx_description
1 polymer ?
#
loop_
_entity_poly.entity_id
_entity_poly.type
_entity_poly.pdbx_seq_one_letter_code
_entity_poly.pdbx_strand_id
1 'polypeptide(L)'
;MTPFVHMLRTAMLSTSHLPEAGVMEKFMVLSDSTLPVKPFPIIFGELASTRESYYCFNNKEQWSKGSVDGVPMALPKHQQWVTLNRSEAALLVSKWKPVVTYQGWDVPLRGGRWAGQNRKVPRSTFKGGSWYTGTDEEATYAFTHGPLELRWKRDWARWKHDGARWQRNGARWKRDGALMGKLFMQRRCTTYVGFPDDIGVYDDYSLLQSGPDPAKQMTYPITLQLYRDPGNQLLVAEGSWHPFTIERLSAQSMLSLRRSDFLFARKFSANADLPNFTGIVLAA
;
A
#
# COMPACT_ATOMS: atom_id res chain seq x y z
N MET A 1 14.22 2.90 16.41
CA MET A 1 12.77 2.97 16.09
C MET A 1 12.65 3.81 14.85
N THR A 2 11.80 3.45 13.87
CA THR A 2 11.71 4.26 12.64
C THR A 2 10.91 5.54 12.92
N PRO A 3 11.11 6.62 12.15
CA PRO A 3 10.34 7.86 12.32
C PRO A 3 8.83 7.61 12.30
N PHE A 4 8.36 6.72 11.43
CA PHE A 4 6.97 6.29 11.34
C PHE A 4 6.40 5.81 12.69
N VAL A 5 7.05 4.83 13.32
CA VAL A 5 6.59 4.30 14.62
C VAL A 5 6.80 5.27 15.77
N HIS A 6 7.84 6.11 15.69
CA HIS A 6 8.06 7.17 16.67
C HIS A 6 6.90 8.18 16.67
N MET A 7 6.53 8.70 15.49
CA MET A 7 5.40 9.63 15.36
C MET A 7 4.09 9.00 15.82
N LEU A 8 3.86 7.72 15.48
CA LEU A 8 2.68 7.00 15.92
C LEU A 8 2.61 6.89 17.45
N ARG A 9 3.72 6.54 18.11
CA ARG A 9 3.80 6.51 19.58
C ARG A 9 3.48 7.88 20.19
N THR A 10 4.07 8.95 19.65
CA THR A 10 3.83 10.31 20.16
C THR A 10 2.36 10.72 20.00
N ALA A 11 1.77 10.47 18.83
CA ALA A 11 0.36 10.77 18.57
C ALA A 11 -0.58 9.99 19.51
N MET A 12 -0.29 8.71 19.76
CA MET A 12 -1.07 7.90 20.70
C MET A 12 -0.99 8.39 22.15
N LEU A 13 0.19 8.85 22.57
CA LEU A 13 0.38 9.40 23.92
C LEU A 13 -0.36 10.73 24.08
N SER A 14 -0.37 11.59 23.05
CA SER A 14 -1.06 12.88 23.12
C SER A 14 -2.58 12.72 23.22
N THR A 15 -3.14 11.61 22.73
CA THR A 15 -4.58 11.29 22.81
C THR A 15 -4.91 10.24 23.87
N SER A 16 -4.01 9.95 24.79
CA SER A 16 -4.22 8.99 25.89
C SER A 16 -5.35 9.38 26.85
N HIS A 17 -5.66 10.67 26.93
CA HIS A 17 -6.70 11.22 27.80
C HIS A 17 -8.12 11.16 27.22
N LEU A 18 -8.27 10.81 25.93
CA LEU A 18 -9.59 10.72 25.31
C LEU A 18 -10.34 9.47 25.81
N PRO A 19 -11.66 9.55 26.06
CA PRO A 19 -12.43 8.40 26.51
C PRO A 19 -12.46 7.31 25.43
N GLU A 20 -12.08 6.08 25.79
CA GLU A 20 -12.04 4.95 24.84
C GLU A 20 -13.44 4.55 24.35
N ALA A 21 -14.48 4.78 25.15
CA ALA A 21 -15.83 4.39 24.82
C ALA A 21 -16.44 5.30 23.75
N GLY A 22 -16.67 4.75 22.56
CA GLY A 22 -17.44 5.40 21.49
C GLY A 22 -16.64 6.37 20.60
N VAL A 23 -15.40 6.70 20.95
CA VAL A 23 -14.54 7.55 20.11
C VAL A 23 -13.85 6.69 19.04
N MET A 24 -14.06 7.04 17.77
CA MET A 24 -13.28 6.46 16.68
C MET A 24 -12.01 7.27 16.49
N GLU A 25 -10.87 6.60 16.58
CA GLU A 25 -9.57 7.22 16.33
C GLU A 25 -8.81 6.47 15.24
N LYS A 26 -8.24 7.25 14.33
CA LYS A 26 -7.41 6.80 13.22
C LYS A 26 -6.08 7.52 13.27
N PHE A 27 -5.03 6.76 13.03
CA PHE A 27 -3.66 7.24 12.93
C PHE A 27 -3.22 7.13 11.50
N MET A 28 -2.77 8.25 10.96
CA MET A 28 -2.33 8.37 9.60
C MET A 28 -1.03 9.18 9.62
N VAL A 29 0.00 8.68 8.95
CA VAL A 29 1.28 9.38 8.89
C VAL A 29 1.35 10.11 7.57
N LEU A 30 1.64 11.41 7.64
CA LEU A 30 1.80 12.32 6.51
C LEU A 30 3.25 12.79 6.38
N SER A 31 3.69 13.04 5.14
CA SER A 31 4.93 13.76 4.84
C SER A 31 4.64 15.23 4.55
N ASP A 32 5.67 16.06 4.64
CA ASP A 32 5.69 17.46 4.18
C ASP A 32 5.29 17.64 2.71
N SER A 33 5.60 16.65 1.87
CA SER A 33 5.28 16.60 0.45
C SER A 33 3.85 16.13 0.14
N THR A 34 2.94 16.13 1.13
CA THR A 34 1.57 15.62 0.99
C THR A 34 0.52 16.71 1.20
N LEU A 35 -0.45 16.77 0.29
CA LEU A 35 -1.55 17.73 0.32
C LEU A 35 -2.91 17.02 0.33
N PRO A 36 -3.89 17.52 1.11
CA PRO A 36 -5.26 17.08 0.97
C PRO A 36 -5.80 17.55 -0.38
N VAL A 37 -6.40 16.63 -1.13
CA VAL A 37 -7.10 16.97 -2.38
C VAL A 37 -8.61 17.03 -2.17
N LYS A 38 -9.06 16.92 -0.92
CA LYS A 38 -10.45 17.00 -0.47
C LYS A 38 -10.56 17.93 0.76
N PRO A 39 -11.71 18.59 0.98
CA PRO A 39 -12.00 19.27 2.24
C PRO A 39 -11.97 18.31 3.44
N PHE A 40 -11.62 18.84 4.61
CA PHE A 40 -11.58 18.06 5.86
C PHE A 40 -12.87 17.27 6.16
N PRO A 41 -14.09 17.80 6.02
CA PRO A 41 -15.31 17.02 6.28
C PRO A 41 -15.43 15.75 5.43
N ILE A 42 -14.98 15.80 4.17
CA ILE A 42 -14.99 14.64 3.27
C ILE A 42 -13.94 13.62 3.71
N ILE A 43 -12.72 14.09 4.00
CA ILE A 43 -11.63 13.23 4.49
C ILE A 43 -12.05 12.53 5.79
N PHE A 44 -12.55 13.31 6.76
CA PHE A 44 -13.00 12.79 8.04
C PHE A 44 -14.15 11.80 7.86
N GLY A 45 -15.16 12.14 7.06
CA GLY A 45 -16.29 11.24 6.79
C GLY A 45 -15.86 9.92 6.17
N GLU A 46 -14.94 9.94 5.20
CA GLU A 46 -14.42 8.72 4.58
C GLU A 46 -13.61 7.89 5.58
N LEU A 47 -12.68 8.50 6.32
CA LEU A 47 -11.84 7.80 7.29
C LEU A 47 -12.64 7.28 8.51
N ALA A 48 -13.73 7.97 8.87
CA ALA A 48 -14.62 7.60 9.96
C ALA A 48 -15.74 6.63 9.55
N SER A 49 -15.85 6.30 8.25
CA SER A 49 -16.90 5.41 7.74
C SER A 49 -16.78 3.96 8.26
N THR A 50 -15.62 3.58 8.78
CA THR A 50 -15.35 2.23 9.31
C THR A 50 -14.32 2.26 10.43
N ARG A 51 -14.47 1.36 11.41
CA ARG A 51 -13.50 1.19 12.51
C ARG A 51 -12.22 0.46 12.09
N GLU A 52 -12.23 -0.24 10.97
CA GLU A 52 -11.07 -0.98 10.44
C GLU A 52 -9.96 -0.07 9.90
N SER A 53 -8.71 -0.53 10.00
CA SER A 53 -7.58 0.11 9.32
C SER A 53 -7.65 0.02 7.80
N TYR A 54 -6.88 0.85 7.13
CA TYR A 54 -6.73 0.88 5.67
C TYR A 54 -5.29 0.61 5.28
N TYR A 55 -5.11 -0.42 4.47
CA TYR A 55 -3.84 -0.76 3.82
C TYR A 55 -4.03 -0.69 2.32
N CYS A 56 -3.16 0.04 1.63
CA CYS A 56 -3.07 -0.08 0.18
C CYS A 56 -1.95 -1.06 -0.16
N PHE A 57 -2.26 -2.25 -0.65
CA PHE A 57 -1.25 -3.24 -0.96
C PHE A 57 -0.64 -3.04 -2.34
N ASN A 58 0.68 -3.25 -2.43
CA ASN A 58 1.36 -3.37 -3.71
C ASN A 58 0.94 -4.65 -4.42
N ASN A 59 1.33 -4.79 -5.68
CA ASN A 59 1.03 -5.99 -6.44
C ASN A 59 1.64 -7.25 -5.78
N LYS A 60 0.97 -8.40 -5.94
CA LYS A 60 1.31 -9.69 -5.30
C LYS A 60 2.66 -10.24 -5.72
N GLU A 61 3.22 -9.77 -6.83
CA GLU A 61 4.58 -10.07 -7.26
C GLU A 61 5.62 -9.40 -6.35
N GLN A 62 5.28 -8.27 -5.73
CA GLN A 62 6.14 -7.57 -4.77
C GLN A 62 6.06 -8.13 -3.34
N TRP A 63 5.20 -9.10 -3.07
CA TRP A 63 5.08 -9.69 -1.75
C TRP A 63 6.10 -10.82 -1.60
N SER A 64 6.82 -10.82 -0.49
CA SER A 64 7.68 -11.96 -0.17
C SER A 64 6.86 -13.19 0.18
N LYS A 65 7.38 -14.36 -0.18
CA LYS A 65 6.69 -15.65 -0.08
C LYS A 65 7.58 -16.64 0.66
N GLY A 66 6.99 -17.46 1.51
CA GLY A 66 7.72 -18.42 2.32
C GLY A 66 6.90 -19.68 2.58
N SER A 67 7.48 -20.59 3.36
CA SER A 67 6.77 -21.75 3.89
C SER A 67 7.06 -21.89 5.38
N VAL A 68 6.02 -22.13 6.17
CA VAL A 68 6.13 -22.40 7.60
C VAL A 68 5.41 -23.70 7.88
N ASP A 69 6.11 -24.71 8.40
CA ASP A 69 5.58 -26.08 8.61
C ASP A 69 4.93 -26.68 7.35
N GLY A 70 5.53 -26.44 6.18
CA GLY A 70 4.99 -26.90 4.90
C GLY A 70 3.78 -26.10 4.40
N VAL A 71 3.34 -25.06 5.11
CA VAL A 71 2.24 -24.18 4.69
C VAL A 71 2.79 -23.02 3.90
N PRO A 72 2.37 -22.81 2.65
CA PRO A 72 2.79 -21.66 1.87
C PRO A 72 2.18 -20.37 2.43
N MET A 73 3.02 -19.36 2.60
CA MET A 73 2.66 -18.06 3.17
C MET A 73 3.10 -16.92 2.25
N ALA A 74 2.42 -15.78 2.34
CA ALA A 74 2.90 -14.52 1.79
C ALA A 74 2.98 -13.46 2.88
N LEU A 75 3.96 -12.58 2.77
CA LEU A 75 4.09 -11.38 3.57
C LEU A 75 3.69 -10.19 2.68
N PRO A 76 2.49 -9.62 2.88
CA PRO A 76 2.05 -8.50 2.08
C PRO A 76 2.94 -7.29 2.27
N LYS A 77 3.24 -6.62 1.15
CA LYS A 77 3.85 -5.30 1.12
C LYS A 77 2.76 -4.27 0.85
N HIS A 78 2.57 -3.32 1.76
CA HIS A 78 1.74 -2.15 1.49
C HIS A 78 2.54 -1.00 0.87
N GLN A 79 1.84 -0.02 0.30
CA GLN A 79 2.43 1.25 -0.09
C GLN A 79 2.96 1.98 1.16
N GLN A 80 3.72 3.05 1.00
CA GLN A 80 4.28 3.81 2.13
C GLN A 80 3.24 4.41 3.11
N TRP A 81 1.95 4.23 2.81
CA TRP A 81 0.84 4.80 3.52
C TRP A 81 -0.04 3.72 4.13
N VAL A 82 -0.38 3.92 5.40
CA VAL A 82 -1.32 3.10 6.14
C VAL A 82 -2.13 4.01 7.06
N THR A 83 -3.41 3.69 7.21
CA THR A 83 -4.25 4.30 8.24
C THR A 83 -4.56 3.22 9.26
N LEU A 84 -4.13 3.40 10.50
CA LEU A 84 -4.33 2.42 11.57
C LEU A 84 -5.45 2.87 12.51
N ASN A 85 -6.30 1.95 12.94
CA ASN A 85 -7.13 2.16 14.11
C ASN A 85 -6.27 2.15 15.40
N ARG A 86 -6.83 2.63 16.51
CA ARG A 86 -6.10 2.72 17.79
C ARG A 86 -5.55 1.39 18.28
N SER A 87 -6.31 0.30 18.18
CA SER A 87 -5.85 -1.03 18.63
C SER A 87 -4.64 -1.54 17.85
N GLU A 88 -4.64 -1.37 16.53
CA GLU A 88 -3.53 -1.80 15.68
C GLU A 88 -2.33 -0.87 15.80
N ALA A 89 -2.55 0.44 15.96
CA ALA A 89 -1.50 1.38 16.28
C ALA A 89 -0.81 1.02 17.60
N ALA A 90 -1.58 0.73 18.65
CA ALA A 90 -1.05 0.30 19.96
C ALA A 90 -0.25 -1.00 19.84
N LEU A 91 -0.79 -1.96 19.09
CA LEU A 91 -0.13 -3.24 18.84
C LEU A 91 1.20 -3.03 18.10
N LEU A 92 1.22 -2.17 17.08
CA LEU A 92 2.42 -1.85 16.33
C LEU A 92 3.46 -1.19 17.24
N VAL A 93 3.10 -0.12 17.95
CA VAL A 93 4.01 0.64 18.82
C VAL A 93 4.59 -0.23 19.94
N SER A 94 3.80 -1.14 20.51
CA SER A 94 4.23 -2.01 21.62
C SER A 94 5.08 -3.20 21.16
N LYS A 95 4.93 -3.64 19.91
CA LYS A 95 5.64 -4.82 19.37
C LYS A 95 6.75 -4.46 18.39
N TRP A 96 6.85 -3.21 17.97
CA TRP A 96 7.84 -2.76 17.02
C TRP A 96 9.25 -3.06 17.52
N LYS A 97 9.99 -3.81 16.71
CA LYS A 97 11.43 -3.94 16.84
C LYS A 97 12.05 -3.14 15.70
N PRO A 98 12.99 -2.20 15.97
CA PRO A 98 13.68 -1.48 14.92
C PRO A 98 14.29 -2.48 13.96
N VAL A 99 13.92 -2.40 12.69
CA VAL A 99 14.49 -3.27 11.69
C VAL A 99 15.73 -2.62 11.14
N VAL A 100 16.85 -2.88 11.81
CA VAL A 100 18.17 -2.32 11.45
C VAL A 100 18.72 -3.02 10.21
N THR A 101 18.37 -4.30 10.01
CA THR A 101 18.69 -5.07 8.80
C THR A 101 17.43 -5.76 8.30
N TYR A 102 17.20 -5.70 6.99
CA TYR A 102 16.01 -6.25 6.35
C TYR A 102 15.70 -7.71 6.74
N GLN A 103 16.73 -8.52 6.99
CA GLN A 103 16.59 -9.94 7.35
C GLN A 103 16.59 -10.20 8.87
N GLY A 104 16.92 -9.20 9.71
CA GLY A 104 17.23 -9.39 11.13
C GLY A 104 16.05 -9.22 12.09
N TRP A 105 14.83 -9.55 11.68
CA TRP A 105 13.65 -9.44 12.54
C TRP A 105 12.72 -10.66 12.46
N ASP A 106 11.89 -10.81 13.48
CA ASP A 106 10.96 -11.92 13.62
C ASP A 106 9.56 -11.54 13.14
N VAL A 107 9.01 -12.34 12.22
CA VAL A 107 7.64 -12.22 11.73
C VAL A 107 6.70 -13.00 12.66
N PRO A 108 5.77 -12.33 13.38
CA PRO A 108 4.82 -13.03 14.23
C PRO A 108 3.72 -13.72 13.40
N LEU A 109 3.40 -14.97 13.74
CA LEU A 109 2.35 -15.74 13.07
C LEU A 109 1.01 -15.54 13.79
N ARG A 110 0.32 -14.45 13.48
CA ARG A 110 -0.89 -14.04 14.24
C ARG A 110 -2.20 -14.62 13.72
N GLY A 111 -2.23 -15.10 12.48
CA GLY A 111 -3.44 -15.58 11.81
C GLY A 111 -3.41 -17.07 11.49
N GLY A 112 -4.54 -17.56 10.93
CA GLY A 112 -4.66 -18.92 10.44
C GLY A 112 -4.48 -19.96 11.55
N ARG A 113 -3.71 -21.02 11.27
CA ARG A 113 -3.48 -22.13 12.21
C ARG A 113 -2.62 -21.76 13.43
N TRP A 114 -1.95 -20.61 13.40
CA TRP A 114 -1.13 -20.12 14.52
C TRP A 114 -1.83 -19.01 15.31
N ALA A 115 -3.09 -18.69 15.01
CA ALA A 115 -3.85 -17.70 15.76
C ALA A 115 -3.84 -18.02 17.27
N GLY A 116 -3.53 -17.01 18.08
CA GLY A 116 -3.40 -17.14 19.54
C GLY A 116 -2.07 -17.74 20.02
N GLN A 117 -1.21 -18.24 19.13
CA GLN A 117 0.11 -18.78 19.50
C GLN A 117 1.13 -17.64 19.53
N ASN A 118 2.03 -17.63 20.53
CA ASN A 118 3.18 -16.70 20.56
C ASN A 118 4.31 -17.19 19.65
N ARG A 119 3.97 -17.57 18.41
CA ARG A 119 4.92 -18.15 17.46
C ARG A 119 5.44 -17.09 16.51
N LYS A 120 6.74 -17.17 16.21
CA LYS A 120 7.43 -16.30 15.27
C LYS A 120 8.36 -17.11 14.39
N VAL A 121 8.68 -16.57 13.21
CA VAL A 121 9.69 -17.10 12.30
C VAL A 121 10.60 -15.96 11.86
N PRO A 122 11.87 -16.22 11.53
CA PRO A 122 12.75 -15.16 11.04
C PRO A 122 12.21 -14.61 9.71
N ARG A 123 12.37 -13.31 9.47
CA ARG A 123 11.97 -12.69 8.20
C ARG A 123 12.61 -13.38 7.00
N SER A 124 13.81 -13.93 7.16
CA SER A 124 14.52 -14.70 6.13
C SER A 124 13.77 -15.94 5.63
N THR A 125 12.73 -16.41 6.35
CA THR A 125 11.79 -17.45 5.89
C THR A 125 10.99 -17.02 4.65
N PHE A 126 10.78 -15.71 4.45
CA PHE A 126 10.07 -15.17 3.31
C PHE A 126 11.09 -14.66 2.27
N LYS A 127 11.06 -15.21 1.05
CA LYS A 127 11.95 -14.87 -0.06
C LYS A 127 11.22 -14.05 -1.12
N GLY A 128 11.98 -13.37 -1.98
CA GLY A 128 11.45 -12.45 -2.98
C GLY A 128 10.95 -11.15 -2.37
N GLY A 129 10.02 -10.48 -3.04
CA GLY A 129 9.68 -9.09 -2.78
C GLY A 129 10.62 -8.14 -3.54
N SER A 130 10.21 -6.89 -3.76
CA SER A 130 11.07 -5.95 -4.50
C SER A 130 12.26 -5.51 -3.65
N TRP A 131 13.37 -5.16 -4.30
CA TRP A 131 14.62 -4.69 -3.67
C TRP A 131 14.42 -3.44 -2.79
N TYR A 132 13.37 -2.65 -3.09
CA TYR A 132 12.85 -1.54 -2.29
C TYR A 132 11.77 -1.96 -1.29
N THR A 133 11.88 -3.14 -0.71
CA THR A 133 11.06 -3.50 0.44
C THR A 133 11.58 -2.69 1.61
N GLY A 134 11.11 -1.43 1.69
CA GLY A 134 11.21 -0.67 2.91
C GLY A 134 10.62 -1.55 4.01
N THR A 135 11.38 -1.71 5.08
CA THR A 135 11.00 -2.73 6.05
C THR A 135 9.66 -2.39 6.71
N ASP A 136 9.32 -1.10 6.76
CA ASP A 136 8.12 -0.60 7.38
C ASP A 136 6.86 -1.03 6.61
N GLU A 137 6.94 -1.16 5.29
CA GLU A 137 5.88 -1.57 4.36
C GLU A 137 5.45 -3.04 4.49
N GLU A 138 6.31 -3.89 5.05
CA GLU A 138 5.96 -5.28 5.37
C GLU A 138 5.80 -5.46 6.87
N ALA A 139 6.72 -4.90 7.66
CA ALA A 139 6.76 -5.08 9.10
C ALA A 139 5.51 -4.51 9.77
N THR A 140 4.96 -3.40 9.28
CA THR A 140 3.73 -2.83 9.85
C THR A 140 2.57 -3.81 9.72
N TYR A 141 2.37 -4.42 8.54
CA TYR A 141 1.36 -5.46 8.37
C TYR A 141 1.68 -6.72 9.17
N ALA A 142 2.93 -7.16 9.16
CA ALA A 142 3.38 -8.34 9.89
C ALA A 142 3.15 -8.22 11.39
N PHE A 143 3.50 -7.09 12.00
CA PHE A 143 3.36 -6.87 13.44
C PHE A 143 1.91 -6.73 13.88
N THR A 144 1.01 -6.30 13.01
CA THR A 144 -0.41 -6.13 13.29
C THR A 144 -1.23 -7.39 12.98
N HIS A 145 -1.04 -8.00 11.80
CA HIS A 145 -1.86 -9.09 11.28
C HIS A 145 -1.10 -10.40 11.04
N GLY A 146 0.22 -10.34 10.92
CA GLY A 146 1.05 -11.48 10.54
C GLY A 146 1.00 -11.80 9.03
N PRO A 147 1.71 -12.83 8.59
CA PRO A 147 1.71 -13.27 7.20
C PRO A 147 0.39 -13.95 6.82
N LEU A 148 0.04 -13.91 5.54
CA LEU A 148 -1.15 -14.53 4.99
C LEU A 148 -0.90 -15.99 4.60
N GLU A 149 -1.74 -16.91 5.06
CA GLU A 149 -1.80 -18.27 4.53
C GLU A 149 -2.25 -18.26 3.07
N LEU A 150 -1.44 -18.83 2.19
CA LEU A 150 -1.79 -19.03 0.79
C LEU A 150 -2.54 -20.36 0.68
N ARG A 151 -3.80 -20.31 0.23
CA ARG A 151 -4.55 -21.53 -0.07
C ARG A 151 -4.44 -21.85 -1.55
N TRP A 152 -4.20 -23.11 -1.87
CA TRP A 152 -4.38 -23.59 -3.23
C TRP A 152 -5.88 -23.68 -3.49
N LYS A 153 -6.40 -22.99 -4.53
CA LYS A 153 -7.67 -23.42 -5.10
C LYS A 153 -7.38 -24.41 -6.21
N ARG A 154 -8.14 -25.50 -6.19
CA ARG A 154 -8.26 -26.36 -7.35
C ARG A 154 -8.93 -25.53 -8.44
N ASP A 155 -8.21 -25.20 -9.50
CA ASP A 155 -8.85 -24.66 -10.68
C ASP A 155 -9.67 -25.80 -11.30
N TRP A 156 -10.84 -25.47 -11.82
CA TRP A 156 -11.76 -26.40 -12.44
C TRP A 156 -11.02 -27.17 -13.54
N ALA A 157 -11.22 -28.49 -13.65
CA ALA A 157 -10.60 -29.26 -14.72
C ALA A 157 -11.13 -28.73 -16.06
N ARG A 158 -10.22 -28.24 -16.94
CA ARG A 158 -10.61 -27.91 -18.31
C ARG A 158 -10.78 -29.21 -19.08
N TRP A 159 -12.01 -29.50 -19.46
CA TRP A 159 -12.33 -30.58 -20.39
C TRP A 159 -12.05 -30.10 -21.80
N LYS A 160 -11.24 -30.84 -22.55
CA LYS A 160 -11.01 -30.58 -23.97
C LYS A 160 -11.79 -31.63 -24.77
N HIS A 161 -12.56 -31.17 -25.75
CA HIS A 161 -13.29 -32.01 -26.67
C HIS A 161 -12.41 -32.26 -27.90
N ASP A 162 -12.06 -33.51 -28.17
CA ASP A 162 -11.30 -33.89 -29.36
C ASP A 162 -12.09 -34.95 -30.14
N GLY A 163 -12.93 -34.48 -31.06
CA GLY A 163 -13.79 -35.31 -31.90
C GLY A 163 -14.85 -36.11 -31.11
N ALA A 164 -14.49 -37.33 -30.67
CA ALA A 164 -15.42 -38.33 -30.11
C ALA A 164 -15.21 -38.64 -28.62
N ARG A 165 -14.24 -38.00 -27.94
CA ARG A 165 -13.97 -38.28 -26.52
C ARG A 165 -13.61 -37.02 -25.74
N TRP A 166 -14.25 -36.86 -24.58
CA TRP A 166 -13.86 -35.85 -23.61
C TRP A 166 -12.59 -36.31 -22.89
N GLN A 167 -11.50 -35.55 -23.00
CA GLN A 167 -10.30 -35.77 -22.20
C GLN A 167 -10.21 -34.74 -21.07
N ARG A 168 -10.03 -35.24 -19.84
CA ARG A 168 -9.79 -34.42 -18.66
C ARG A 168 -8.31 -34.02 -18.65
N ASN A 169 -7.98 -32.80 -19.08
CA ASN A 169 -6.67 -32.26 -18.79
C ASN A 169 -6.57 -32.08 -17.27
N GLY A 170 -5.50 -32.63 -16.68
CA GLY A 170 -5.29 -32.74 -15.23
C GLY A 170 -5.65 -31.45 -14.48
N ALA A 171 -6.09 -31.61 -13.23
CA ALA A 171 -6.49 -30.49 -12.40
C ALA A 171 -5.31 -29.50 -12.29
N ARG A 172 -5.47 -28.31 -12.89
CA ARG A 172 -4.50 -27.23 -12.74
C ARG A 172 -4.76 -26.62 -11.37
N TRP A 173 -3.78 -26.64 -10.49
CA TRP A 173 -3.89 -25.93 -9.21
C TRP A 173 -3.46 -24.49 -9.46
N LYS A 174 -4.36 -23.53 -9.19
CA LYS A 174 -3.98 -22.12 -9.14
C LYS A 174 -3.81 -21.72 -7.69
N ARG A 175 -2.70 -21.03 -7.41
CA ARG A 175 -2.46 -20.44 -6.10
C ARG A 175 -3.48 -19.32 -5.93
N ASP A 176 -4.52 -19.56 -5.15
CA ASP A 176 -5.54 -18.55 -4.89
C ASP A 176 -4.96 -17.61 -3.86
N GLY A 177 -4.72 -16.36 -4.26
CA GLY A 177 -4.16 -15.37 -3.37
C GLY A 177 -5.11 -15.12 -2.21
N ALA A 178 -4.86 -15.78 -1.08
CA ALA A 178 -5.49 -15.68 0.23
C ALA A 178 -7.03 -15.64 0.20
N LEU A 179 -7.70 -16.69 0.69
CA LEU A 179 -9.17 -16.70 0.83
C LEU A 179 -9.67 -15.65 1.85
N MET A 180 -8.78 -15.12 2.70
CA MET A 180 -9.01 -13.94 3.55
C MET A 180 -8.93 -12.60 2.78
N GLY A 181 -8.48 -12.64 1.52
CA GLY A 181 -7.93 -11.51 0.80
C GLY A 181 -8.90 -10.69 -0.04
N LYS A 182 -10.09 -11.20 -0.41
CA LYS A 182 -11.03 -10.39 -1.21
C LYS A 182 -11.73 -9.31 -0.37
N LEU A 183 -12.17 -9.63 0.84
CA LEU A 183 -12.81 -8.64 1.72
C LEU A 183 -11.79 -7.71 2.42
N PHE A 184 -10.59 -8.21 2.71
CA PHE A 184 -9.57 -7.46 3.44
C PHE A 184 -8.64 -6.64 2.53
N MET A 185 -8.28 -7.14 1.33
CA MET A 185 -7.31 -6.47 0.44
C MET A 185 -7.94 -5.66 -0.70
N GLN A 186 -9.27 -5.59 -0.79
CA GLN A 186 -9.98 -4.76 -1.78
C GLN A 186 -10.54 -3.46 -1.19
N ARG A 187 -10.21 -3.10 0.06
CA ARG A 187 -10.59 -1.78 0.54
C ARG A 187 -9.84 -0.73 -0.27
N ARG A 188 -10.62 0.18 -0.84
CA ARG A 188 -10.22 1.20 -1.81
C ARG A 188 -8.90 1.84 -1.36
N CYS A 189 -7.88 1.78 -2.21
CA CYS A 189 -6.64 2.57 -2.06
C CYS A 189 -6.93 4.05 -2.30
N THR A 190 -7.96 4.61 -1.64
CA THR A 190 -8.44 5.98 -1.87
C THR A 190 -7.85 6.95 -0.90
N THR A 191 -7.05 6.51 0.08
CA THR A 191 -6.41 7.47 0.95
C THR A 191 -5.38 8.31 0.17
N TYR A 192 -4.63 7.73 -0.77
CA TYR A 192 -3.56 8.44 -1.47
C TYR A 192 -3.46 8.10 -2.95
N VAL A 193 -3.22 9.11 -3.79
CA VAL A 193 -2.74 8.89 -5.15
C VAL A 193 -1.33 8.31 -5.10
N GLY A 194 -1.17 7.08 -5.62
CA GLY A 194 0.14 6.50 -5.90
C GLY A 194 0.68 6.98 -7.24
N PHE A 195 1.97 7.28 -7.32
CA PHE A 195 2.67 7.60 -8.58
C PHE A 195 3.43 6.35 -9.08
N PRO A 196 3.92 6.28 -10.34
CA PRO A 196 4.25 5.02 -11.03
C PRO A 196 5.23 4.08 -10.28
N ASP A 197 6.12 4.64 -9.47
CA ASP A 197 7.04 3.87 -8.63
C ASP A 197 6.41 3.25 -7.38
N ASP A 198 5.21 3.67 -6.98
CA ASP A 198 4.45 3.04 -5.92
C ASP A 198 3.90 1.66 -6.36
N ILE A 199 4.03 1.28 -7.65
CA ILE A 199 3.32 0.14 -8.24
C ILE A 199 4.18 -0.76 -9.15
N GLY A 200 5.33 -0.29 -9.67
CA GLY A 200 6.18 -1.06 -10.58
C GLY A 200 7.08 -2.11 -9.90
N VAL A 201 7.10 -3.33 -10.44
CA VAL A 201 8.19 -4.30 -10.24
C VAL A 201 9.23 -3.99 -11.31
N TYR A 202 10.37 -3.42 -10.92
CA TYR A 202 11.53 -3.32 -11.81
C TYR A 202 12.60 -4.26 -11.28
N ASP A 203 12.76 -5.40 -11.96
CA ASP A 203 13.89 -6.31 -11.71
C ASP A 203 15.15 -5.90 -12.51
N ASP A 204 15.02 -4.90 -13.39
CA ASP A 204 16.13 -4.42 -14.21
C ASP A 204 16.04 -2.89 -14.42
N TYR A 205 16.98 -2.15 -13.83
CA TYR A 205 17.10 -0.70 -14.03
C TYR A 205 17.56 -0.35 -15.44
N SER A 206 18.05 -1.32 -16.24
CA SER A 206 18.42 -1.09 -17.64
C SER A 206 17.24 -0.63 -18.50
N LEU A 207 16.00 -0.99 -18.11
CA LEU A 207 14.78 -0.57 -18.78
C LEU A 207 14.33 0.85 -18.41
N LEU A 208 14.94 1.50 -17.42
CA LEU A 208 14.65 2.91 -17.11
C LEU A 208 15.55 3.88 -17.89
N GLN A 209 16.69 3.41 -18.39
CA GLN A 209 17.65 4.24 -19.14
C GLN A 209 17.35 4.31 -20.65
N SER A 210 16.43 3.49 -21.17
CA SER A 210 15.99 3.53 -22.58
C SER A 210 14.54 3.03 -22.81
N GLY A 211 13.73 3.00 -21.75
CA GLY A 211 12.43 2.33 -21.73
C GLY A 211 11.26 3.05 -22.40
N PRO A 212 10.19 2.30 -22.71
CA PRO A 212 9.02 2.80 -23.44
C PRO A 212 8.35 3.98 -22.75
N ASP A 213 7.74 4.84 -23.58
CA ASP A 213 6.92 6.01 -23.24
C ASP A 213 6.37 5.96 -21.80
N PRO A 214 6.75 6.92 -20.93
CA PRO A 214 6.14 7.19 -19.64
C PRO A 214 4.67 6.81 -19.48
N ALA A 215 3.86 7.18 -20.47
CA ALA A 215 2.43 6.99 -20.44
C ALA A 215 2.00 5.52 -20.39
N LYS A 216 2.83 4.61 -20.90
CA LYS A 216 2.57 3.16 -20.93
C LYS A 216 2.80 2.49 -19.58
N GLN A 217 3.47 3.16 -18.65
CA GLN A 217 3.83 2.62 -17.34
C GLN A 217 2.89 3.12 -16.22
N MET A 218 2.09 4.15 -16.51
CA MET A 218 1.16 4.74 -15.55
C MET A 218 -0.11 3.89 -15.44
N THR A 219 -0.29 3.24 -14.30
CA THR A 219 -1.47 2.40 -14.02
C THR A 219 -2.71 3.20 -13.64
N TYR A 220 -2.54 4.42 -13.11
CA TYR A 220 -3.66 5.28 -12.75
C TYR A 220 -3.97 6.32 -13.83
N PRO A 221 -5.24 6.42 -14.28
CA PRO A 221 -5.67 7.45 -15.22
C PRO A 221 -5.34 8.87 -14.76
N ILE A 222 -5.46 9.14 -13.46
CA ILE A 222 -5.18 10.47 -12.90
C ILE A 222 -3.70 10.83 -13.04
N THR A 223 -2.78 9.91 -12.79
CA THR A 223 -1.33 10.15 -12.93
C THR A 223 -0.96 10.50 -14.38
N LEU A 224 -1.54 9.76 -15.34
CA LEU A 224 -1.34 10.04 -16.76
C LEU A 224 -1.93 11.39 -17.18
N GLN A 225 -3.08 11.75 -16.61
CA GLN A 225 -3.69 13.06 -16.84
C GLN A 225 -2.80 14.19 -16.32
N LEU A 226 -2.24 14.04 -15.10
CA LEU A 226 -1.29 15.00 -14.55
C LEU A 226 -0.04 15.12 -15.42
N TYR A 227 0.48 14.01 -15.92
CA TYR A 227 1.67 14.04 -16.77
C TYR A 227 1.44 14.75 -18.12
N ARG A 228 0.24 14.61 -18.70
CA ARG A 228 -0.08 15.16 -20.02
C ARG A 228 -0.53 16.63 -19.99
N ASP A 229 -0.82 17.17 -18.82
CA ASP A 229 -1.25 18.56 -18.70
C ASP A 229 -0.02 19.50 -18.82
N PRO A 230 0.08 20.31 -19.90
CA PRO A 230 1.23 21.19 -20.11
C PRO A 230 1.31 22.33 -19.08
N GLY A 231 0.26 22.56 -18.30
CA GLY A 231 0.27 23.51 -17.19
C GLY A 231 0.93 22.98 -15.92
N ASN A 232 1.27 21.68 -15.88
CA ASN A 232 2.01 21.06 -14.79
C ASN A 232 3.53 21.12 -15.05
N GLN A 233 4.29 21.20 -13.96
CA GLN A 233 5.73 21.01 -13.98
C GLN A 233 6.07 19.84 -13.07
N LEU A 234 6.51 18.75 -13.69
CA LEU A 234 6.88 17.51 -13.00
C LEU A 234 8.37 17.30 -13.20
N LEU A 235 9.11 17.14 -12.10
CA LEU A 235 10.50 16.72 -12.13
C LEU A 235 10.56 15.20 -11.96
N VAL A 236 11.33 14.56 -12.83
CA VAL A 236 11.75 13.17 -12.72
C VAL A 236 13.26 13.13 -12.84
N ALA A 237 13.92 12.20 -12.15
CA ALA A 237 15.37 12.04 -12.34
C ALA A 237 15.68 11.55 -13.76
N GLU A 238 16.85 11.93 -14.27
CA GLU A 238 17.30 11.43 -15.56
C GLU A 238 17.46 9.90 -15.51
N GLY A 239 16.82 9.20 -16.43
CA GLY A 239 16.83 7.73 -16.49
C GLY A 239 16.15 7.03 -15.31
N SER A 240 15.34 7.74 -14.51
CA SER A 240 14.61 7.18 -13.37
C SER A 240 13.31 7.93 -13.09
N TRP A 241 12.21 7.19 -12.89
CA TRP A 241 10.95 7.78 -12.39
C TRP A 241 11.06 8.33 -10.96
N HIS A 242 12.16 8.00 -10.29
CA HIS A 242 12.43 8.42 -8.94
C HIS A 242 13.69 9.26 -8.78
N PRO A 243 13.59 10.41 -8.09
CA PRO A 243 12.36 11.01 -7.51
C PRO A 243 11.39 11.57 -8.57
N PHE A 244 10.09 11.34 -8.39
CA PHE A 244 9.01 12.11 -9.03
C PHE A 244 8.62 13.24 -8.07
N THR A 245 8.63 14.48 -8.56
CA THR A 245 8.28 15.67 -7.78
C THR A 245 7.37 16.58 -8.59
N ILE A 246 6.31 17.09 -7.96
CA ILE A 246 5.38 18.07 -8.53
C ILE A 246 5.87 19.46 -8.10
N GLU A 247 6.42 20.22 -9.03
CA GLU A 247 6.85 21.62 -8.82
C GLU A 247 5.75 22.61 -9.16
N ARG A 248 4.84 22.25 -10.07
CA ARG A 248 3.66 23.05 -10.40
C ARG A 248 2.51 22.16 -10.78
N LEU A 249 1.32 22.51 -10.29
CA LEU A 249 0.08 21.85 -10.67
C LEU A 249 -0.93 22.88 -11.19
N SER A 250 -1.38 22.71 -12.43
CA SER A 250 -2.40 23.55 -13.04
C SER A 250 -3.73 23.47 -12.26
N ALA A 251 -4.56 24.50 -12.40
CA ALA A 251 -5.91 24.49 -11.83
C ALA A 251 -6.76 23.31 -12.36
N GLN A 252 -6.60 22.93 -13.62
CA GLN A 252 -7.32 21.81 -14.24
C GLN A 252 -6.87 20.46 -13.63
N SER A 253 -5.58 20.29 -13.42
CA SER A 253 -5.00 19.13 -12.77
C SER A 253 -5.39 19.03 -11.30
N MET A 254 -5.42 20.15 -10.59
CA MET A 254 -5.91 20.21 -9.21
C MET A 254 -7.41 19.87 -9.12
N LEU A 255 -8.24 20.36 -10.05
CA LEU A 255 -9.65 19.95 -10.15
C LEU A 255 -9.81 18.45 -10.41
N SER A 256 -8.91 17.86 -11.19
CA SER A 256 -8.93 16.43 -11.51
C SER A 256 -8.57 15.59 -10.29
N LEU A 257 -7.56 16.00 -9.52
CA LEU A 257 -7.27 15.43 -8.20
C LEU A 257 -8.46 15.55 -7.25
N ARG A 258 -9.08 16.74 -7.17
CA ARG A 258 -10.26 17.01 -6.33
C ARG A 258 -11.48 16.15 -6.70
N ARG A 259 -11.62 15.77 -7.96
CA ARG A 259 -12.70 14.90 -8.46
C ARG A 259 -12.37 13.40 -8.38
N SER A 260 -11.10 13.03 -8.25
CA SER A 260 -10.68 11.63 -8.09
C SER A 260 -11.20 11.04 -6.78
N ASP A 261 -11.14 9.71 -6.61
CA ASP A 261 -11.53 9.09 -5.34
C ASP A 261 -10.50 9.29 -4.23
N PHE A 262 -9.35 9.87 -4.52
CA PHE A 262 -8.26 9.99 -3.56
C PHE A 262 -8.49 11.13 -2.54
N LEU A 263 -8.08 10.92 -1.28
CA LEU A 263 -8.18 11.91 -0.20
C LEU A 263 -6.98 12.85 -0.18
N PHE A 264 -5.80 12.32 -0.47
CA PHE A 264 -4.53 13.03 -0.47
C PHE A 264 -3.74 12.75 -1.76
N ALA A 265 -2.85 13.67 -2.10
CA ALA A 265 -1.83 13.49 -3.12
C ALA A 265 -0.47 13.87 -2.53
N ARG A 266 0.60 13.28 -3.04
CA ARG A 266 1.96 13.45 -2.52
C ARG A 266 2.97 13.81 -3.61
N LYS A 267 4.23 13.93 -3.21
CA LYS A 267 5.39 14.32 -4.05
C LYS A 267 5.38 15.80 -4.43
N PHE A 268 4.69 16.66 -3.69
CA PHE A 268 4.81 18.11 -3.90
C PHE A 268 6.16 18.59 -3.38
N SER A 269 6.82 19.45 -4.15
CA SER A 269 7.96 20.19 -3.63
C SER A 269 7.50 21.18 -2.55
N ALA A 270 8.41 21.59 -1.68
CA ALA A 270 8.10 22.55 -0.62
C ALA A 270 7.61 23.91 -1.16
N ASN A 271 7.99 24.24 -2.40
CA ASN A 271 7.65 25.49 -3.07
C ASN A 271 6.74 25.26 -4.28
N ALA A 272 5.98 24.16 -4.29
CA ALA A 272 5.14 23.83 -5.43
C ALA A 272 4.15 24.95 -5.73
N ASP A 273 4.09 25.38 -7.00
CA ASP A 273 3.15 26.40 -7.45
C ASP A 273 1.78 25.78 -7.74
N LEU A 274 0.79 26.15 -6.92
CA LEU A 274 -0.55 25.55 -6.90
C LEU A 274 -1.62 26.65 -7.05
N PRO A 275 -1.74 27.28 -8.23
CA PRO A 275 -2.69 28.35 -8.45
C PRO A 275 -4.12 27.89 -8.13
N ASN A 276 -4.84 28.71 -7.36
CA ASN A 276 -6.21 28.47 -6.92
C ASN A 276 -6.42 27.21 -6.06
N PHE A 277 -5.37 26.64 -5.46
CA PHE A 277 -5.49 25.44 -4.61
C PHE A 277 -6.61 25.55 -3.58
N THR A 278 -6.59 26.60 -2.77
CA THR A 278 -7.59 26.82 -1.71
C THR A 278 -9.01 26.93 -2.29
N GLY A 279 -9.18 27.69 -3.37
CA GLY A 279 -10.47 27.85 -4.03
C GLY A 279 -11.01 26.55 -4.60
N ILE A 280 -10.14 25.69 -5.14
CA ILE A 280 -10.52 24.39 -5.72
C ILE A 280 -10.81 23.36 -4.64
N VAL A 281 -9.95 23.24 -3.63
CA VAL A 281 -10.10 22.22 -2.59
C VAL A 281 -11.29 22.52 -1.70
N LEU A 282 -11.51 23.79 -1.33
CA LEU A 282 -12.59 24.19 -0.44
C LEU A 282 -13.93 24.49 -1.15
N ALA A 283 -13.98 24.44 -2.49
CA ALA A 283 -15.24 24.54 -3.21
C ALA A 283 -16.21 23.41 -2.78
N ALA A 284 -17.44 23.83 -2.47
CA ALA A 284 -18.55 22.96 -2.08
C ALA A 284 -19.00 22.05 -3.23
#